data_AF-A0A538JTT2-F1
#
_entry.id   AF-A0A538JTT2-F1
#
_cell.length_a   1.000
_cell.length_b   1.000
_cell.length_c   1.000
_cell.angle_alpha   90.00
_cell.angle_beta   90.00
_cell.angle_gamma   90.00
#
_symmetry.space_group_name_H-M   'P 1'
#
loop_
_entity.id
_entity.type
_entity.pdbx_description
1 polymer ?
#
loop_
_entity_poly.entity_id
_entity_poly.type
_entity_poly.pdbx_seq_one_letter_code
_entity_poly.pdbx_strand_id
1 'polypeptide(L)'
;MKGSPRPKFVAIAAFSLLLGVAVPITARTMVGASAATISAVPRAQCGPGSDPETGMQGRVSADDVASGRAARGYTCNTAVVSHESTAGGFRVQRYADKSGHVCAFYDSTLLFPTNALIGSTHKTGVFVLDMTDPAHPVQTAELVTPAMQSPHESLSLNVPRGLLAADLGNPFTYPGVVDIYSVADDCRHPALQSSLPIGAFGHEGAFSPDGRTFWVSAAGGGTLTAIDVSNPAAPVPLWIKTGIYVHGLNIGRNGNSLYYAALGYNGESPGLTILDVNEIQRRVPNPQVRTISHLTWHTVSLPQVPIPVKINGHRYLVEIDEFATTGGPLPSSDVNAKVGAARIIDIADESHPRVISNIRLEVNTPSGRAATINDPGANNSLQGYAGHYCAVPRRADPGIVACSFILSGLRVFDIRDPYHPRELAYFNAPVHPAPQGGPGSNYAMSAPAFDSQRGQIWYSDGNDGFYAVKVTNGVWPFPTFGGP
;
A
#
# COMPACT_ATOMS: atom_id res chain seq x y z
N MET A 1 44.70 26.00 -25.12
CA MET A 1 43.23 25.90 -24.95
C MET A 1 42.95 24.66 -24.10
N LYS A 2 42.15 24.83 -23.04
CA LYS A 2 41.86 23.83 -22.01
C LYS A 2 40.88 22.76 -22.55
N GLY A 3 41.11 21.49 -22.22
CA GLY A 3 40.15 20.41 -22.38
C GLY A 3 40.20 19.48 -21.16
N SER A 4 39.15 19.51 -20.35
CA SER A 4 38.95 18.67 -19.17
C SER A 4 38.51 17.26 -19.58
N PRO A 5 39.01 16.16 -18.97
CA PRO A 5 38.42 14.84 -19.14
C PRO A 5 37.28 14.61 -18.13
N ARG A 6 36.19 13.98 -18.61
CA ARG A 6 35.04 13.52 -17.83
C ARG A 6 35.38 12.23 -17.03
N PRO A 7 34.81 12.01 -15.83
CA PRO A 7 34.98 10.73 -15.13
C PRO A 7 34.07 9.65 -15.74
N LYS A 8 34.60 8.43 -15.86
CA LYS A 8 33.86 7.22 -16.26
C LYS A 8 33.36 6.51 -14.99
N PHE A 9 32.07 6.17 -14.99
CA PHE A 9 31.47 5.29 -13.98
C PHE A 9 31.99 3.86 -14.15
N VAL A 10 32.43 3.25 -13.05
CA VAL A 10 32.84 1.84 -12.99
C VAL A 10 31.62 1.03 -12.52
N ALA A 11 31.14 0.14 -13.38
CA ALA A 11 30.20 -0.92 -13.02
C ALA A 11 30.99 -2.10 -12.43
N ILE A 12 30.66 -2.53 -11.22
CA ILE A 12 31.24 -3.73 -10.60
C ILE A 12 30.28 -4.90 -10.88
N ALA A 13 30.75 -5.86 -11.69
CA ALA A 13 30.09 -7.14 -11.93
C ALA A 13 30.53 -8.15 -10.85
N ALA A 14 29.59 -8.83 -10.21
CA ALA A 14 29.87 -9.92 -9.28
C ALA A 14 29.88 -11.26 -10.02
N PHE A 15 31.02 -11.96 -9.98
CA PHE A 15 31.25 -13.29 -10.52
C PHE A 15 30.64 -14.36 -9.61
N SER A 16 29.91 -15.32 -10.17
CA SER A 16 29.46 -16.54 -9.48
C SER A 16 30.31 -17.73 -9.95
N LEU A 17 30.89 -18.49 -9.02
CA LEU A 17 31.61 -19.73 -9.31
C LEU A 17 30.79 -20.92 -8.78
N LEU A 18 30.34 -21.77 -9.70
CA LEU A 18 29.64 -23.03 -9.45
C LEU A 18 30.66 -24.17 -9.32
N LEU A 19 30.52 -25.00 -8.30
CA LEU A 19 31.06 -26.37 -8.26
C LEU A 19 29.95 -27.31 -7.81
N GLY A 20 29.49 -28.14 -8.75
CA GLY A 20 28.41 -29.11 -8.55
C GLY A 20 28.90 -30.43 -7.99
N VAL A 21 28.09 -31.02 -7.11
CA VAL A 21 28.11 -32.44 -6.78
C VAL A 21 26.66 -32.93 -6.84
N ALA A 22 26.37 -33.86 -7.75
CA ALA A 22 25.05 -34.43 -7.94
C ALA A 22 24.84 -35.62 -6.99
N VAL A 23 23.72 -35.62 -6.25
CA VAL A 23 23.20 -36.79 -5.52
C VAL A 23 21.81 -37.11 -6.10
N PRO A 24 21.49 -38.36 -6.46
CA PRO A 24 20.21 -38.70 -7.04
C PRO A 24 19.14 -38.78 -5.95
N ILE A 25 18.16 -37.88 -5.99
CA ILE A 25 16.96 -37.95 -5.14
C ILE A 25 15.86 -38.65 -5.95
N THR A 26 15.38 -39.78 -5.44
CA THR A 26 14.23 -40.51 -5.97
C THR A 26 12.94 -39.68 -5.75
N ALA A 27 12.31 -39.28 -6.85
CA ALA A 27 11.07 -38.52 -6.82
C ALA A 27 9.91 -39.41 -6.34
N ARG A 28 9.36 -39.09 -5.15
CA ARG A 28 8.00 -39.50 -4.79
C ARG A 28 7.03 -38.56 -5.49
N THR A 29 6.19 -39.10 -6.36
CA THR A 29 5.05 -38.38 -6.96
C THR A 29 4.03 -38.06 -5.88
N MET A 30 4.04 -36.83 -5.38
CA MET A 30 2.90 -36.28 -4.65
C MET A 30 1.80 -35.96 -5.67
N VAL A 31 0.63 -36.56 -5.48
CA VAL A 31 -0.59 -36.23 -6.21
C VAL A 31 -0.88 -34.75 -5.94
N GLY A 32 -0.73 -33.91 -6.97
CA GLY A 32 -0.92 -32.47 -6.87
C GLY A 32 -2.36 -32.13 -6.54
N ALA A 33 -2.54 -31.26 -5.53
CA ALA A 33 -3.77 -30.51 -5.38
C ALA A 33 -4.03 -29.74 -6.69
N SER A 34 -5.23 -29.87 -7.26
CA SER A 34 -5.64 -29.11 -8.44
C SER A 34 -5.36 -27.62 -8.21
N ALA A 35 -4.55 -27.01 -9.07
CA ALA A 35 -4.27 -25.58 -9.02
C ALA A 35 -5.60 -24.84 -9.18
N ALA A 36 -6.09 -24.21 -8.10
CA ALA A 36 -7.26 -23.34 -8.16
C ALA A 36 -7.05 -22.35 -9.31
N THR A 37 -8.00 -22.30 -10.25
CA THR A 37 -7.96 -21.38 -11.37
C THR A 37 -7.90 -19.94 -10.83
N ILE A 38 -6.89 -19.18 -11.28
CA ILE A 38 -6.76 -17.77 -10.93
C ILE A 38 -7.85 -17.01 -11.68
N SER A 39 -9.01 -16.81 -11.05
CA SER A 39 -10.13 -16.07 -11.61
C SER A 39 -10.13 -14.61 -11.17
N ALA A 40 -10.67 -13.75 -12.02
CA ALA A 40 -11.02 -12.38 -11.65
C ALA A 40 -12.29 -12.36 -10.80
N VAL A 41 -12.45 -11.31 -10.01
CA VAL A 41 -13.72 -11.02 -9.33
C VAL A 41 -14.75 -10.52 -10.34
N PRO A 42 -16.06 -10.68 -10.08
CA PRO A 42 -17.08 -10.10 -10.95
C PRO A 42 -16.88 -8.59 -11.16
N ARG A 43 -17.10 -8.15 -12.41
CA ARG A 43 -17.05 -6.73 -12.80
C ARG A 43 -18.09 -5.90 -12.06
N ALA A 44 -17.77 -4.63 -11.82
CA ALA A 44 -18.74 -3.67 -11.34
C ALA A 44 -19.86 -3.41 -12.37
N GLN A 45 -21.08 -3.17 -11.86
CA GLN A 45 -22.19 -2.66 -12.67
C GLN A 45 -22.21 -1.13 -12.57
N CYS A 46 -21.81 -0.46 -13.65
CA CYS A 46 -21.67 0.99 -13.67
C CYS A 46 -23.02 1.67 -13.86
N GLY A 47 -23.43 2.48 -12.89
CA GLY A 47 -24.65 3.27 -12.93
C GLY A 47 -24.51 4.58 -13.72
N PRO A 48 -25.59 5.37 -13.81
CA PRO A 48 -25.60 6.65 -14.52
C PRO A 48 -24.45 7.58 -14.12
N GLY A 49 -23.93 8.33 -15.10
CA GLY A 49 -22.81 9.27 -14.92
C GLY A 49 -21.42 8.62 -14.93
N SER A 50 -21.32 7.30 -15.05
CA SER A 50 -20.04 6.59 -15.22
C SER A 50 -19.50 6.72 -16.66
N ASP A 51 -18.16 6.79 -16.82
CA ASP A 51 -17.46 6.64 -18.11
C ASP A 51 -16.55 5.39 -18.03
N PRO A 52 -17.11 4.18 -18.22
CA PRO A 52 -16.46 2.92 -17.88
C PRO A 52 -15.29 2.58 -18.81
N GLU A 53 -14.46 1.64 -18.35
CA GLU A 53 -13.42 0.98 -19.17
C GLU A 53 -14.01 0.39 -20.45
N THR A 54 -13.26 0.50 -21.55
CA THR A 54 -13.73 0.15 -22.90
C THR A 54 -13.69 -1.36 -23.20
N GLY A 55 -13.00 -2.15 -22.38
CA GLY A 55 -12.73 -3.55 -22.67
C GLY A 55 -12.58 -4.45 -21.45
N MET A 56 -11.38 -5.00 -21.29
CA MET A 56 -11.04 -5.90 -20.18
C MET A 56 -11.04 -5.15 -18.84
N GLN A 57 -11.57 -5.77 -17.80
CA GLN A 57 -11.58 -5.19 -16.45
C GLN A 57 -10.15 -4.89 -15.99
N GLY A 58 -9.90 -3.62 -15.66
CA GLY A 58 -8.60 -3.14 -15.19
C GLY A 58 -7.69 -2.57 -16.28
N ARG A 59 -8.07 -2.63 -17.56
CA ARG A 59 -7.17 -2.33 -18.68
C ARG A 59 -7.29 -0.89 -19.19
N VAL A 60 -6.13 -0.24 -19.38
CA VAL A 60 -5.93 0.97 -20.18
C VAL A 60 -5.16 0.58 -21.44
N SER A 61 -5.88 0.37 -22.55
CA SER A 61 -5.26 -0.17 -23.77
C SER A 61 -4.38 0.86 -24.50
N ALA A 62 -3.42 0.37 -25.29
CA ALA A 62 -2.67 1.22 -26.22
C ALA A 62 -3.59 2.00 -27.19
N ASP A 63 -4.70 1.40 -27.62
CA ASP A 63 -5.69 2.05 -28.50
C ASP A 63 -6.42 3.20 -27.80
N ASP A 64 -6.76 3.04 -26.51
CA ASP A 64 -7.38 4.11 -25.74
C ASP A 64 -6.41 5.27 -25.52
N VAL A 65 -5.12 4.98 -25.32
CA VAL A 65 -4.08 6.02 -25.24
C VAL A 65 -3.89 6.72 -26.58
N ALA A 66 -3.77 5.96 -27.69
CA ALA A 66 -3.55 6.51 -29.03
C ALA A 66 -4.74 7.35 -29.54
N SER A 67 -5.97 6.97 -29.20
CA SER A 67 -7.19 7.69 -29.58
C SER A 67 -7.47 8.92 -28.69
N GLY A 68 -6.74 9.09 -27.59
CA GLY A 68 -7.01 10.11 -26.58
C GLY A 68 -8.16 9.77 -25.63
N ARG A 69 -8.75 8.57 -25.71
CA ARG A 69 -9.77 8.10 -24.76
C ARG A 69 -9.24 8.04 -23.33
N ALA A 70 -8.02 7.53 -23.13
CA ALA A 70 -7.42 7.38 -21.80
C ALA A 70 -7.20 8.73 -21.09
N ALA A 71 -7.01 9.81 -21.84
CA ALA A 71 -6.84 11.17 -21.31
C ALA A 71 -8.08 11.75 -20.62
N ARG A 72 -9.24 11.06 -20.69
CA ARG A 72 -10.46 11.41 -19.94
C ARG A 72 -10.59 10.66 -18.61
N GLY A 73 -9.77 9.64 -18.39
CA GLY A 73 -9.90 8.72 -17.26
C GLY A 73 -11.09 7.77 -17.40
N TYR A 74 -11.32 6.95 -16.39
CA TYR A 74 -12.40 5.97 -16.36
C TYR A 74 -13.07 5.98 -14.99
N THR A 75 -14.41 5.97 -15.00
CA THR A 75 -15.21 5.98 -13.77
C THR A 75 -16.29 4.91 -13.84
N CYS A 76 -16.53 4.26 -12.72
CA CYS A 76 -17.67 3.37 -12.52
C CYS A 76 -18.17 3.57 -11.10
N ASN A 77 -19.39 4.10 -10.95
CA ASN A 77 -19.96 4.48 -9.66
C ASN A 77 -19.04 5.41 -8.83
N THR A 78 -18.28 6.28 -9.52
CA THR A 78 -17.40 7.27 -8.91
C THR A 78 -17.49 8.61 -9.64
N ALA A 79 -17.19 9.69 -8.92
CA ALA A 79 -17.02 11.02 -9.47
C ALA A 79 -15.91 11.76 -8.71
N VAL A 80 -15.10 12.54 -9.44
CA VAL A 80 -14.07 13.38 -8.81
C VAL A 80 -14.75 14.53 -8.06
N VAL A 81 -14.30 14.79 -6.84
CA VAL A 81 -14.71 15.94 -6.02
C VAL A 81 -13.67 17.05 -6.13
N SER A 82 -12.40 16.70 -5.95
CA SER A 82 -11.27 17.60 -6.09
C SER A 82 -10.00 16.82 -6.44
N HIS A 83 -9.01 17.56 -6.90
CA HIS A 83 -7.70 17.09 -7.31
C HIS A 83 -6.67 18.14 -6.91
N GLU A 84 -5.55 17.71 -6.32
CA GLU A 84 -4.48 18.58 -5.80
C GLU A 84 -3.10 18.02 -6.12
N SER A 85 -2.15 18.89 -6.47
CA SER A 85 -0.77 18.55 -6.84
C SER A 85 -0.63 17.69 -8.12
N THR A 86 0.60 17.47 -8.55
CA THR A 86 0.98 16.60 -9.70
C THR A 86 1.98 15.53 -9.27
N ALA A 87 1.97 15.17 -7.99
CA ALA A 87 2.84 14.15 -7.42
C ALA A 87 2.27 13.65 -6.11
N GLY A 88 2.33 12.34 -5.93
CA GLY A 88 1.77 11.64 -4.79
C GLY A 88 2.63 10.45 -4.41
N GLY A 89 2.47 10.01 -3.17
CA GLY A 89 3.23 8.91 -2.62
C GLY A 89 2.36 7.72 -2.24
N PHE A 90 2.77 7.00 -1.22
CA PHE A 90 2.23 5.67 -0.88
C PHE A 90 1.14 5.67 0.17
N ARG A 91 0.91 6.77 0.89
CA ARG A 91 -0.07 6.78 1.98
C ARG A 91 -0.88 8.06 1.97
N VAL A 92 -2.20 7.90 2.04
CA VAL A 92 -3.11 8.98 2.40
C VAL A 92 -3.72 8.67 3.75
N GLN A 93 -3.65 9.63 4.67
CA GLN A 93 -4.25 9.55 5.99
C GLN A 93 -5.34 10.61 6.12
N ARG A 94 -6.42 10.30 6.86
CA ARG A 94 -7.47 11.26 7.21
C ARG A 94 -7.57 11.40 8.72
N TYR A 95 -7.66 12.64 9.19
CA TYR A 95 -7.91 12.95 10.60
C TYR A 95 -8.99 14.02 10.74
N ALA A 96 -9.76 13.95 11.82
CA ALA A 96 -10.63 15.06 12.23
C ALA A 96 -10.20 15.47 13.64
N ASP A 97 -9.83 16.73 13.81
CA ASP A 97 -9.41 17.26 15.11
C ASP A 97 -10.60 17.58 16.02
N LYS A 98 -10.31 17.98 17.25
CA LYS A 98 -11.34 18.31 18.25
C LYS A 98 -12.14 19.57 17.91
N SER A 99 -11.60 20.43 17.06
CA SER A 99 -12.24 21.66 16.59
C SER A 99 -13.13 21.43 15.37
N GLY A 100 -13.15 20.20 14.84
CA GLY A 100 -13.97 19.79 13.70
C GLY A 100 -13.32 20.04 12.34
N HIS A 101 -12.06 20.46 12.29
CA HIS A 101 -11.33 20.50 11.02
C HIS A 101 -11.06 19.07 10.57
N VAL A 102 -11.18 18.83 9.27
CA VAL A 102 -10.85 17.53 8.68
C VAL A 102 -9.61 17.72 7.82
N CYS A 103 -8.57 16.93 8.04
CA CYS A 103 -7.33 17.03 7.28
C CYS A 103 -7.00 15.73 6.54
N ALA A 104 -6.33 15.89 5.39
CA ALA A 104 -5.60 14.81 4.74
C ALA A 104 -4.08 15.02 4.92
N PHE A 105 -3.36 13.93 5.11
CA PHE A 105 -1.90 13.89 5.09
C PHE A 105 -1.46 12.91 4.01
N TYR A 106 -0.64 13.35 3.07
CA TYR A 106 -0.09 12.46 2.06
C TYR A 106 1.32 12.90 1.69
N ASP A 107 2.16 11.93 1.37
CA ASP A 107 3.52 12.21 0.94
C ASP A 107 3.57 12.53 -0.55
N SER A 108 4.54 13.36 -0.93
CA SER A 108 4.65 13.88 -2.30
C SER A 108 5.60 13.06 -3.18
N THR A 109 6.12 11.91 -2.74
CA THR A 109 7.22 11.20 -3.41
C THR A 109 7.18 9.69 -3.21
N LEU A 110 7.52 8.93 -4.26
CA LEU A 110 7.66 7.48 -4.16
C LEU A 110 9.05 7.04 -3.65
N LEU A 111 10.17 7.66 -4.04
CA LEU A 111 11.51 7.14 -3.66
C LEU A 111 12.44 8.21 -3.09
N PHE A 112 12.65 9.26 -3.86
CA PHE A 112 13.44 10.42 -3.48
C PHE A 112 12.60 11.65 -3.87
N PRO A 113 12.73 12.80 -3.18
CA PRO A 113 11.90 13.98 -3.39
C PRO A 113 12.15 14.62 -4.76
N THR A 114 11.77 13.93 -5.83
CA THR A 114 11.95 14.30 -7.23
C THR A 114 11.20 15.59 -7.52
N ASN A 115 10.11 15.87 -6.81
CA ASN A 115 9.36 17.14 -6.91
C ASN A 115 10.23 18.38 -6.76
N ALA A 116 11.33 18.33 -6.01
CA ALA A 116 12.28 19.44 -5.96
C ALA A 116 12.79 19.83 -7.36
N LEU A 117 12.86 18.87 -8.28
CA LEU A 117 13.38 19.01 -9.64
C LEU A 117 12.27 19.07 -10.72
N ILE A 118 11.15 18.38 -10.52
CA ILE A 118 10.12 18.17 -11.57
C ILE A 118 8.73 18.72 -11.24
N GLY A 119 8.48 19.13 -10.00
CA GLY A 119 7.17 19.63 -9.57
C GLY A 119 6.98 21.10 -9.94
N SER A 120 5.78 21.48 -10.40
CA SER A 120 5.45 22.88 -10.76
C SER A 120 5.59 23.86 -9.59
N THR A 121 5.52 23.37 -8.36
CA THR A 121 5.68 24.15 -7.12
C THR A 121 7.03 23.95 -6.43
N HIS A 122 7.83 22.97 -6.87
CA HIS A 122 9.07 22.50 -6.22
C HIS A 122 8.95 22.07 -4.74
N LYS A 123 7.71 21.94 -4.22
CA LYS A 123 7.44 21.55 -2.84
C LYS A 123 7.70 20.06 -2.62
N THR A 124 8.12 19.70 -1.41
CA THR A 124 8.46 18.31 -1.06
C THR A 124 7.94 17.93 0.33
N GLY A 125 7.95 16.63 0.60
CA GLY A 125 7.66 16.06 1.91
C GLY A 125 6.21 15.61 2.06
N VAL A 126 5.67 15.67 3.27
CA VAL A 126 4.26 15.34 3.56
C VAL A 126 3.43 16.61 3.50
N PHE A 127 2.45 16.63 2.60
CA PHE A 127 1.52 17.74 2.47
C PHE A 127 0.34 17.55 3.42
N VAL A 128 -0.07 18.67 4.02
CA VAL A 128 -1.24 18.76 4.90
C VAL A 128 -2.32 19.55 4.15
N LEU A 129 -3.45 18.91 3.89
CA LEU A 129 -4.61 19.55 3.29
C LEU A 129 -5.71 19.72 4.33
N ASP A 130 -6.26 20.93 4.46
CA ASP A 130 -7.57 21.15 5.06
C ASP A 130 -8.64 20.65 4.07
N MET A 131 -9.33 19.60 4.47
CA MET A 131 -10.38 18.88 3.77
C MET A 131 -11.75 19.10 4.43
N THR A 132 -11.89 20.16 5.23
CA THR A 132 -13.18 20.52 5.85
C THR A 132 -14.23 20.78 4.77
N ASP A 133 -13.84 21.45 3.68
CA ASP A 133 -14.56 21.46 2.40
C ASP A 133 -13.75 20.68 1.35
N PRO A 134 -14.05 19.38 1.11
CA PRO A 134 -13.29 18.57 0.18
C PRO A 134 -13.45 18.99 -1.29
N ALA A 135 -14.41 19.87 -1.63
CA ALA A 135 -14.51 20.43 -2.99
C ALA A 135 -13.50 21.56 -3.23
N HIS A 136 -12.99 22.18 -2.15
CA HIS A 136 -11.99 23.25 -2.19
C HIS A 136 -10.90 22.97 -1.16
N PRO A 137 -10.12 21.89 -1.34
CA PRO A 137 -9.04 21.57 -0.42
C PRO A 137 -8.00 22.70 -0.37
N VAL A 138 -7.44 22.93 0.82
CA VAL A 138 -6.42 23.98 1.01
C VAL A 138 -5.18 23.35 1.62
N GLN A 139 -4.03 23.44 0.94
CA GLN A 139 -2.77 23.04 1.54
C GLN A 139 -2.36 24.03 2.64
N THR A 140 -2.31 23.58 3.89
CA THR A 140 -2.04 24.43 5.06
C THR A 140 -0.62 24.30 5.60
N ALA A 141 0.06 23.20 5.32
CA ALA A 141 1.44 22.97 5.74
C ALA A 141 2.19 21.98 4.84
N GLU A 142 3.51 21.96 5.02
CA GLU A 142 4.46 21.00 4.47
C GLU A 142 5.32 20.48 5.63
N LEU A 143 5.34 19.17 5.84
CA LEU A 143 6.20 18.54 6.84
C LEU A 143 7.49 18.10 6.13
N VAL A 144 8.60 18.73 6.51
CA VAL A 144 9.89 18.63 5.82
C VAL A 144 11.03 18.18 6.73
N THR A 145 10.70 17.64 7.91
CA THR A 145 11.66 16.92 8.75
C THR A 145 12.20 15.68 8.02
N PRO A 146 13.33 15.10 8.45
CA PRO A 146 14.04 14.09 7.66
C PRO A 146 13.17 12.92 7.19
N ALA A 147 12.34 12.33 8.06
CA ALA A 147 11.45 11.24 7.66
C ALA A 147 10.30 11.75 6.81
N MET A 148 9.76 12.94 7.09
CA MET A 148 8.66 13.50 6.31
C MET A 148 9.06 13.92 4.89
N GLN A 149 10.35 14.13 4.60
CA GLN A 149 10.83 14.36 3.24
C GLN A 149 10.76 13.14 2.34
N SER A 150 10.89 11.95 2.93
CA SER A 150 10.90 10.67 2.22
C SER A 150 10.36 9.59 3.13
N PRO A 151 9.06 9.66 3.49
CA PRO A 151 8.46 8.67 4.37
C PRO A 151 8.31 7.33 3.66
N HIS A 152 8.41 7.34 2.31
CA HIS A 152 8.17 6.17 1.49
C HIS A 152 6.81 5.57 1.90
N GLU A 153 6.79 4.33 2.36
CA GLU A 153 5.58 3.61 2.72
C GLU A 153 5.14 3.79 4.18
N SER A 154 5.96 4.48 4.98
CA SER A 154 5.86 4.46 6.44
C SER A 154 4.86 5.43 7.08
N LEU A 155 4.31 6.37 6.31
CA LEU A 155 3.44 7.42 6.86
C LEU A 155 2.17 6.80 7.48
N SER A 156 2.09 6.87 8.81
CA SER A 156 1.07 6.21 9.61
C SER A 156 0.41 7.18 10.58
N LEU A 157 -0.87 6.96 10.87
CA LEU A 157 -1.67 7.79 11.76
C LEU A 157 -2.32 6.93 12.85
N ASN A 158 -2.11 7.30 14.11
CA ASN A 158 -2.95 6.83 15.21
C ASN A 158 -4.07 7.83 15.48
N VAL A 159 -5.28 7.51 15.00
CA VAL A 159 -6.46 8.38 15.16
C VAL A 159 -6.82 8.62 16.64
N PRO A 160 -6.85 7.62 17.55
CA PRO A 160 -7.21 7.88 18.95
C PRO A 160 -6.31 8.89 19.67
N ARG A 161 -5.00 8.88 19.39
CA ARG A 161 -4.03 9.81 19.99
C ARG A 161 -3.74 11.06 19.16
N GLY A 162 -4.20 11.12 17.91
CA GLY A 162 -3.84 12.18 16.98
C GLY A 162 -2.32 12.24 16.77
N LEU A 163 -1.67 11.10 16.57
CA LEU A 163 -0.23 11.03 16.29
C LEU A 163 0.01 10.61 14.85
N LEU A 164 0.75 11.44 14.11
CA LEU A 164 1.24 11.14 12.76
C LEU A 164 2.73 10.81 12.87
N ALA A 165 3.17 9.69 12.30
CA ALA A 165 4.57 9.32 12.29
C ALA A 165 5.00 8.75 10.95
N ALA A 166 6.28 8.87 10.67
CA ALA A 166 6.95 8.26 9.54
C ALA A 166 8.37 7.89 9.95
N ASP A 167 8.92 6.89 9.29
CA ASP A 167 10.36 6.65 9.28
C ASP A 167 10.95 7.08 7.93
N LEU A 168 12.19 7.55 7.98
CA LEU A 168 12.98 7.81 6.80
C LEU A 168 13.36 6.46 6.20
N GLY A 169 12.57 6.04 5.22
CA GLY A 169 12.60 4.69 4.66
C GLY A 169 12.82 4.65 3.15
N ASN A 170 13.35 3.52 2.68
CA ASN A 170 13.50 3.18 1.26
C ASN A 170 13.54 1.64 1.11
N PRO A 171 13.56 1.10 -0.11
CA PRO A 171 13.57 -0.36 -0.32
C PRO A 171 14.82 -1.08 0.23
N PHE A 172 15.89 -0.38 0.58
CA PHE A 172 17.19 -0.96 0.94
C PHE A 172 17.56 -0.67 2.39
N THR A 173 18.25 0.43 2.65
CA THR A 173 18.80 0.79 3.97
C THR A 173 18.89 2.30 4.12
N TYR A 174 17.94 2.93 4.82
CA TYR A 174 18.10 4.29 5.33
C TYR A 174 18.45 4.30 6.82
N PRO A 175 18.91 5.42 7.40
CA PRO A 175 19.28 5.45 8.83
C PRO A 175 18.08 5.21 9.77
N GLY A 176 16.84 5.20 9.28
CA GLY A 176 15.65 4.95 10.09
C GLY A 176 15.40 6.06 11.11
N VAL A 177 15.51 7.32 10.68
CA VAL A 177 15.03 8.47 11.48
C VAL A 177 13.52 8.38 11.57
N VAL A 178 12.96 8.47 12.77
CA VAL A 178 11.52 8.47 13.01
C VAL A 178 11.09 9.86 13.43
N ASP A 179 10.18 10.44 12.66
CA ASP A 179 9.53 11.70 12.99
C ASP A 179 8.15 11.41 13.57
N ILE A 180 7.79 12.08 14.67
CA ILE A 180 6.48 11.97 15.31
C ILE A 180 5.90 13.38 15.46
N TYR A 181 4.68 13.57 15.00
CA TYR A 181 3.90 14.80 15.11
C TYR A 181 2.60 14.55 15.87
N SER A 182 2.16 15.56 16.63
CA SER A 182 0.79 15.66 17.11
C SER A 182 -0.04 16.41 16.08
N VAL A 183 -1.22 15.89 15.76
CA VAL A 183 -2.24 16.52 14.90
C VAL A 183 -3.54 16.77 15.66
N ALA A 184 -3.55 16.53 16.97
CA ALA A 184 -4.76 16.46 17.79
C ALA A 184 -5.41 17.82 18.09
N ASP A 185 -4.60 18.88 18.18
CA ASP A 185 -5.06 20.21 18.59
C ASP A 185 -5.53 21.03 17.38
N ASP A 186 -4.72 21.09 16.33
CA ASP A 186 -5.08 21.62 15.00
C ASP A 186 -4.42 20.76 13.92
N CYS A 187 -5.22 19.99 13.20
CA CYS A 187 -4.67 19.06 12.20
C CYS A 187 -4.07 19.77 10.99
N ARG A 188 -4.39 21.05 10.79
CA ARG A 188 -3.87 21.88 9.68
C ARG A 188 -2.45 22.35 9.96
N HIS A 189 -2.04 22.33 11.23
CA HIS A 189 -0.71 22.73 11.68
C HIS A 189 -0.09 21.67 12.61
N PRO A 190 0.33 20.50 12.07
CA PRO A 190 0.94 19.44 12.87
C PRO A 190 2.14 19.92 13.68
N ALA A 191 2.19 19.54 14.95
CA ALA A 191 3.24 19.94 15.88
C ALA A 191 4.27 18.81 16.07
N LEU A 192 5.51 19.03 15.64
CA LEU A 192 6.61 18.09 15.83
C LEU A 192 6.80 17.77 17.31
N GLN A 193 6.83 16.48 17.65
CA GLN A 193 7.11 15.96 18.98
C GLN A 193 8.55 15.49 19.09
N SER A 194 9.04 14.72 18.11
CA SER A 194 10.41 14.20 18.08
C SER A 194 10.87 13.87 16.67
N SER A 195 12.19 13.91 16.44
CA SER A 195 12.86 13.39 15.24
C SER A 195 14.16 12.71 15.67
N LEU A 196 14.19 11.37 15.69
CA LEU A 196 15.28 10.60 16.30
C LEU A 196 15.67 9.37 15.44
N PRO A 197 16.95 8.98 15.38
CA PRO A 197 17.43 7.82 14.61
C PRO A 197 17.18 6.50 15.34
N ILE A 198 15.91 6.13 15.53
CA ILE A 198 15.48 5.00 16.38
C ILE A 198 14.70 3.90 15.65
N GLY A 199 14.46 4.04 14.36
CA GLY A 199 13.75 3.06 13.52
C GLY A 199 14.62 1.89 13.04
N ALA A 200 15.92 2.13 12.88
CA ALA A 200 16.94 1.16 12.42
C ALA A 200 16.59 0.49 11.06
N PHE A 201 16.97 1.16 9.96
CA PHE A 201 16.78 0.68 8.57
C PHE A 201 15.35 0.62 8.05
N GLY A 202 14.50 1.56 8.47
CA GLY A 202 13.08 1.56 8.17
C GLY A 202 12.69 1.61 6.68
N HIS A 203 11.45 1.23 6.43
CA HIS A 203 10.82 1.06 5.13
C HIS A 203 9.32 1.36 5.21
N GLU A 204 8.60 0.64 6.08
CA GLU A 204 7.20 0.89 6.44
C GLU A 204 7.07 1.07 7.97
N GLY A 205 5.95 1.66 8.41
CA GLY A 205 5.65 1.84 9.82
C GLY A 205 4.17 1.79 10.14
N ALA A 206 3.84 1.27 11.32
CA ALA A 206 2.46 1.20 11.80
C ALA A 206 2.35 1.36 13.32
N PHE A 207 1.32 2.06 13.76
CA PHE A 207 0.98 2.15 15.18
C PHE A 207 0.25 0.91 15.68
N SER A 208 0.53 0.54 16.92
CA SER A 208 -0.36 -0.31 17.71
C SER A 208 -1.68 0.42 17.99
N PRO A 209 -2.82 -0.29 18.17
CA PRO A 209 -4.12 0.36 18.29
C PRO A 209 -4.23 1.38 19.43
N ASP A 210 -3.53 1.16 20.54
CA ASP A 210 -3.47 2.07 21.69
C ASP A 210 -2.61 3.32 21.44
N GLY A 211 -1.89 3.37 20.32
CA GLY A 211 -0.99 4.45 19.95
C GLY A 211 0.23 4.57 20.86
N ARG A 212 0.58 3.54 21.64
CA ARG A 212 1.73 3.57 22.54
C ARG A 212 2.97 2.93 21.94
N THR A 213 2.83 2.12 20.90
CA THR A 213 3.97 1.52 20.19
C THR A 213 3.89 1.90 18.71
N PHE A 214 4.97 2.45 18.17
CA PHE A 214 5.19 2.59 16.73
C PHE A 214 6.15 1.51 16.28
N TRP A 215 5.78 0.76 15.26
CA TRP A 215 6.59 -0.30 14.70
C TRP A 215 7.20 0.17 13.40
N VAL A 216 8.48 -0.15 13.19
CA VAL A 216 9.21 0.14 11.96
C VAL A 216 9.72 -1.18 11.40
N SER A 217 9.35 -1.48 10.15
CA SER A 217 9.85 -2.64 9.41
C SER A 217 10.89 -2.25 8.38
N ALA A 218 11.70 -3.21 7.96
CA ALA A 218 12.72 -3.03 6.94
C ALA A 218 12.67 -4.13 5.88
N ALA A 219 12.32 -3.76 4.65
CA ALA A 219 12.24 -4.67 3.51
C ALA A 219 13.61 -5.21 3.09
N GLY A 220 14.61 -4.33 2.89
CA GLY A 220 15.98 -4.71 2.57
C GLY A 220 16.93 -4.75 3.78
N GLY A 221 16.64 -3.93 4.80
CA GLY A 221 17.48 -3.77 5.99
C GLY A 221 17.43 -4.95 6.96
N GLY A 222 16.42 -5.82 6.86
CA GLY A 222 16.36 -7.06 7.61
C GLY A 222 16.09 -6.86 9.10
N THR A 223 15.33 -5.83 9.47
CA THR A 223 14.99 -5.45 10.84
C THR A 223 13.48 -5.29 11.06
N LEU A 224 13.07 -5.50 12.31
CA LEU A 224 11.77 -5.07 12.83
C LEU A 224 12.00 -4.44 14.21
N THR A 225 11.58 -3.19 14.37
CA THR A 225 11.82 -2.39 15.58
C THR A 225 10.49 -1.99 16.21
N ALA A 226 10.36 -2.19 17.53
CA ALA A 226 9.26 -1.67 18.33
C ALA A 226 9.73 -0.44 19.11
N ILE A 227 9.02 0.67 18.99
CA ILE A 227 9.36 1.95 19.64
C ILE A 227 8.23 2.32 20.59
N ASP A 228 8.53 2.53 21.87
CA ASP A 228 7.59 3.14 22.81
C ASP A 228 7.42 4.61 22.47
N VAL A 229 6.19 4.98 22.18
CA VAL A 229 5.75 6.34 21.88
C VAL A 229 4.70 6.79 22.90
N SER A 230 4.61 6.14 24.07
CA SER A 230 3.76 6.58 25.19
C SER A 230 3.98 8.06 25.49
N ASN A 231 5.25 8.49 25.52
CA ASN A 231 5.64 9.90 25.41
C ASN A 231 6.19 10.17 24.00
N PRO A 232 5.40 10.78 23.09
CA PRO A 232 5.84 11.02 21.72
C PRO A 232 6.97 12.06 21.61
N ALA A 233 7.23 12.86 22.65
CA ALA A 233 8.35 13.80 22.68
C ALA A 233 9.67 13.16 23.10
N ALA A 234 9.64 11.95 23.66
CA ALA A 234 10.83 11.19 24.06
C ALA A 234 10.63 9.69 23.80
N PRO A 235 10.48 9.27 22.53
CA PRO A 235 10.28 7.87 22.19
C PRO A 235 11.55 7.05 22.42
N VAL A 236 11.39 5.77 22.75
CA VAL A 236 12.51 4.86 23.05
C VAL A 236 12.32 3.49 22.40
N PRO A 237 13.37 2.87 21.81
CA PRO A 237 13.29 1.49 21.36
C PRO A 237 12.98 0.53 22.51
N LEU A 238 11.97 -0.33 22.33
CA LEU A 238 11.65 -1.41 23.27
C LEU A 238 12.32 -2.73 22.87
N TRP A 239 12.46 -2.95 21.56
CA TRP A 239 12.88 -4.22 21.02
C TRP A 239 13.29 -4.06 19.55
N ILE A 240 14.29 -4.84 19.12
CA ILE A 240 14.69 -4.95 17.72
C ILE A 240 15.00 -6.42 17.41
N LYS A 241 14.55 -6.90 16.25
CA LYS A 241 14.97 -8.18 15.69
C LYS A 241 15.63 -7.98 14.35
N THR A 242 16.74 -8.67 14.17
CA THR A 242 17.54 -8.65 12.93
C THR A 242 17.39 -9.98 12.18
N GLY A 243 17.68 -9.96 10.88
CA GLY A 243 17.65 -11.15 10.03
C GLY A 243 16.25 -11.57 9.58
N ILE A 244 15.26 -10.69 9.70
CA ILE A 244 13.89 -10.90 9.19
C ILE A 244 13.54 -9.78 8.21
N TYR A 245 12.89 -10.14 7.10
CA TYR A 245 12.61 -9.21 6.01
C TYR A 245 11.12 -8.94 5.95
N VAL A 246 10.76 -7.83 6.58
CA VAL A 246 9.38 -7.44 6.80
C VAL A 246 9.06 -6.30 5.85
N HIS A 247 8.01 -6.48 5.05
CA HIS A 247 7.47 -5.40 4.23
C HIS A 247 6.57 -4.51 5.09
N GLY A 248 5.27 -4.54 4.87
CA GLY A 248 4.28 -3.93 5.74
C GLY A 248 3.78 -4.80 6.87
N LEU A 249 3.14 -4.15 7.84
CA LEU A 249 2.61 -4.81 9.02
C LEU A 249 1.38 -4.09 9.59
N ASN A 250 0.57 -4.83 10.33
CA ASN A 250 -0.42 -4.26 11.23
C ASN A 250 -0.53 -5.06 12.53
N ILE A 251 -1.06 -4.39 13.54
CA ILE A 251 -1.29 -4.97 14.85
C ILE A 251 -2.79 -5.24 15.03
N GLY A 252 -3.12 -6.43 15.52
CA GLY A 252 -4.47 -6.84 15.86
C GLY A 252 -5.11 -5.92 16.91
N ARG A 253 -6.45 -5.86 16.94
CA ARG A 253 -7.18 -4.88 17.75
C ARG A 253 -6.85 -4.94 19.25
N ASN A 254 -6.50 -6.11 19.76
CA ASN A 254 -6.09 -6.31 21.16
C ASN A 254 -4.64 -5.89 21.44
N GLY A 255 -3.85 -5.51 20.43
CA GLY A 255 -2.43 -5.18 20.55
C GLY A 255 -1.49 -6.38 20.49
N ASN A 256 -1.99 -7.60 20.74
CA ASN A 256 -1.15 -8.74 21.12
C ASN A 256 -0.58 -9.51 19.93
N SER A 257 -1.21 -9.42 18.77
CA SER A 257 -0.74 -10.10 17.56
C SER A 257 -0.26 -9.08 16.54
N LEU A 258 0.92 -9.29 15.99
CA LEU A 258 1.46 -8.53 14.86
C LEU A 258 1.40 -9.41 13.62
N TYR A 259 0.74 -8.93 12.58
CA TYR A 259 0.65 -9.55 11.27
C TYR A 259 1.62 -8.82 10.35
N TYR A 260 2.51 -9.54 9.67
CA TYR A 260 3.42 -8.91 8.72
C TYR A 260 3.54 -9.66 7.41
N ALA A 261 3.76 -8.88 6.35
CA ALA A 261 4.07 -9.32 5.01
C ALA A 261 5.55 -9.76 4.94
N ALA A 262 5.78 -11.06 4.83
CA ALA A 262 7.11 -11.66 4.76
C ALA A 262 7.59 -11.69 3.30
N LEU A 263 8.75 -11.12 3.02
CA LEU A 263 9.31 -11.04 1.65
C LEU A 263 9.98 -12.32 1.17
N GLY A 264 10.25 -13.28 2.07
CA GLY A 264 10.85 -14.57 1.69
C GLY A 264 12.33 -14.50 1.32
N TYR A 265 13.06 -13.53 1.86
CA TYR A 265 14.52 -13.46 1.72
C TYR A 265 15.24 -14.38 2.73
N ASN A 266 16.52 -14.66 2.47
CA ASN A 266 17.37 -15.54 3.30
C ASN A 266 16.80 -16.93 3.59
N GLY A 267 16.09 -17.52 2.63
CA GLY A 267 15.54 -18.88 2.75
C GLY A 267 14.21 -18.95 3.48
N GLU A 268 13.62 -17.82 3.88
CA GLU A 268 12.22 -17.74 4.33
C GLU A 268 11.26 -17.90 3.14
N SER A 269 10.04 -18.37 3.40
CA SER A 269 8.98 -18.38 2.38
C SER A 269 8.26 -17.02 2.38
N PRO A 270 7.95 -16.43 1.20
CA PRO A 270 7.16 -15.22 1.16
C PRO A 270 5.71 -15.52 1.54
N GLY A 271 5.08 -14.61 2.26
CA GLY A 271 3.69 -14.78 2.68
C GLY A 271 3.29 -13.89 3.85
N LEU A 272 2.46 -14.44 4.73
CA LEU A 272 2.02 -13.83 5.98
C LEU A 272 2.71 -14.53 7.15
N THR A 273 3.31 -13.75 8.05
CA THR A 273 3.74 -14.27 9.36
C THR A 273 2.96 -13.57 10.48
N ILE A 274 2.58 -14.34 11.48
CA ILE A 274 1.87 -13.85 12.67
C ILE A 274 2.80 -14.00 13.88
N LEU A 275 3.03 -12.92 14.62
CA LEU A 275 3.84 -12.88 15.84
C LEU A 275 2.97 -12.58 17.05
N ASP A 276 3.31 -13.19 18.19
CA ASP A 276 2.84 -12.75 19.51
C ASP A 276 3.78 -11.65 20.02
N VAL A 277 3.23 -10.45 20.21
CA VAL A 277 3.93 -9.24 20.67
C VAL A 277 3.36 -8.72 21.99
N ASN A 278 2.59 -9.54 22.72
CA ASN A 278 1.94 -9.14 23.98
C ASN A 278 2.93 -8.62 25.03
N GLU A 279 4.11 -9.22 25.16
CA GLU A 279 5.13 -8.77 26.13
C GLU A 279 5.66 -7.37 25.81
N ILE A 280 5.85 -7.06 24.52
CA ILE A 280 6.21 -5.71 24.06
C ILE A 280 5.08 -4.73 24.41
N GLN A 281 3.83 -5.09 24.12
CA GLN A 281 2.69 -4.20 24.44
C GLN A 281 2.52 -3.97 25.94
N ARG A 282 2.90 -4.94 26.76
CA ARG A 282 2.87 -4.80 28.22
C ARG A 282 4.13 -4.14 28.79
N ARG A 283 5.09 -3.74 27.94
CA ARG A 283 6.38 -3.16 28.34
C ARG A 283 7.12 -4.06 29.34
N VAL A 284 7.05 -5.38 29.12
CA VAL A 284 7.82 -6.34 29.91
C VAL A 284 9.30 -6.15 29.60
N PRO A 285 10.20 -6.07 30.60
CA PRO A 285 11.63 -6.02 30.35
C PRO A 285 12.13 -7.28 29.61
N ASN A 286 13.00 -7.10 28.61
CA ASN A 286 13.52 -8.18 27.76
C ASN A 286 12.42 -9.06 27.12
N PRO A 287 11.48 -8.44 26.38
CA PRO A 287 10.28 -9.12 25.92
C PRO A 287 10.63 -10.23 24.92
N GLN A 288 9.88 -11.33 25.00
CA GLN A 288 9.97 -12.44 24.06
C GLN A 288 8.89 -12.29 22.98
N VAL A 289 9.31 -12.50 21.72
CA VAL A 289 8.41 -12.48 20.55
C VAL A 289 8.48 -13.85 19.87
N ARG A 290 7.35 -14.55 19.87
CA ARG A 290 7.23 -15.87 19.23
C ARG A 290 6.45 -15.78 17.92
N THR A 291 6.87 -16.57 16.95
CA THR A 291 6.03 -16.83 15.76
C THR A 291 4.85 -17.71 16.17
N ILE A 292 3.64 -17.27 15.85
CA ILE A 292 2.40 -18.05 16.01
C ILE A 292 2.22 -18.96 14.80
N SER A 293 2.31 -18.40 13.59
CA SER A 293 2.18 -19.16 12.34
C SER A 293 2.84 -18.43 11.18
N HIS A 294 3.02 -19.17 10.09
CA HIS A 294 3.38 -18.64 8.78
C HIS A 294 2.47 -19.27 7.72
N LEU A 295 2.01 -18.45 6.77
CA LEU A 295 1.16 -18.85 5.66
C LEU A 295 1.72 -18.31 4.36
N THR A 296 1.91 -19.20 3.38
CA THR A 296 2.17 -18.83 1.99
C THR A 296 1.00 -19.24 1.09
N TRP A 297 0.99 -18.77 -0.16
CA TRP A 297 -0.01 -19.14 -1.16
C TRP A 297 0.61 -19.28 -2.55
N HIS A 298 -0.07 -20.05 -3.41
CA HIS A 298 0.44 -20.40 -4.74
C HIS A 298 0.85 -19.18 -5.57
N THR A 299 0.05 -18.11 -5.52
CA THR A 299 0.20 -16.91 -6.36
C THR A 299 0.99 -15.77 -5.71
N VAL A 300 1.73 -16.05 -4.63
CA VAL A 300 2.50 -15.03 -3.89
C VAL A 300 3.49 -14.29 -4.76
N SER A 301 3.28 -12.98 -4.92
CA SER A 301 4.22 -12.03 -5.53
C SER A 301 5.11 -11.45 -4.40
N LEU A 302 5.08 -10.14 -4.17
CA LEU A 302 5.70 -9.46 -3.04
C LEU A 302 4.58 -9.06 -2.06
N PRO A 303 4.40 -9.75 -0.92
CA PRO A 303 3.40 -9.37 0.08
C PRO A 303 3.60 -7.92 0.53
N GLN A 304 2.53 -7.14 0.62
CA GLN A 304 2.57 -5.73 0.99
C GLN A 304 2.22 -5.54 2.45
N VAL A 305 0.94 -5.72 2.79
CA VAL A 305 0.41 -5.29 4.08
C VAL A 305 -0.83 -6.10 4.46
N PRO A 306 -0.81 -6.77 5.64
CA PRO A 306 -1.98 -7.45 6.17
C PRO A 306 -2.81 -6.49 7.00
N ILE A 307 -4.07 -6.28 6.65
CA ILE A 307 -4.99 -5.36 7.34
C ILE A 307 -6.03 -6.17 8.15
N PRO A 308 -6.00 -6.12 9.49
CA PRO A 308 -6.96 -6.85 10.31
C PRO A 308 -8.36 -6.26 10.24
N VAL A 309 -9.32 -7.11 9.88
CA VAL A 309 -10.74 -6.78 9.83
C VAL A 309 -11.58 -7.80 10.59
N LYS A 310 -12.78 -7.37 10.98
CA LYS A 310 -13.81 -8.22 11.55
C LYS A 310 -15.05 -8.07 10.67
N ILE A 311 -15.55 -9.16 10.10
CA ILE A 311 -16.76 -9.17 9.27
C ILE A 311 -17.76 -10.11 9.93
N ASN A 312 -18.93 -9.58 10.30
CA ASN A 312 -19.99 -10.31 11.01
C ASN A 312 -19.50 -11.07 12.25
N GLY A 313 -18.57 -10.47 12.99
CA GLY A 313 -18.00 -11.09 14.19
C GLY A 313 -16.82 -12.04 13.94
N HIS A 314 -16.51 -12.41 12.70
CA HIS A 314 -15.40 -13.28 12.35
C HIS A 314 -14.15 -12.50 11.96
N ARG A 315 -12.96 -13.02 12.30
CA ARG A 315 -11.68 -12.31 12.10
C ARG A 315 -11.04 -12.70 10.78
N TYR A 316 -10.65 -11.69 10.00
CA TYR A 316 -9.95 -11.87 8.73
C TYR A 316 -8.78 -10.88 8.62
N LEU A 317 -7.89 -11.13 7.67
CA LEU A 317 -6.97 -10.13 7.13
C LEU A 317 -7.34 -9.85 5.67
N VAL A 318 -7.28 -8.58 5.29
CA VAL A 318 -7.16 -8.19 3.88
C VAL A 318 -5.69 -7.99 3.59
N GLU A 319 -5.14 -8.80 2.70
CA GLU A 319 -3.74 -8.75 2.29
C GLU A 319 -3.68 -8.37 0.81
N ILE A 320 -2.65 -7.65 0.38
CA ILE A 320 -2.36 -7.38 -1.02
C ILE A 320 -0.89 -7.64 -1.29
N ASP A 321 -0.58 -8.26 -2.42
CA ASP A 321 0.77 -8.29 -2.93
C ASP A 321 0.98 -7.12 -3.90
N GLU A 322 2.19 -6.57 -3.93
CA GLU A 322 2.63 -5.62 -4.93
C GLU A 322 3.35 -6.25 -6.13
N PHE A 323 3.41 -5.46 -7.20
CA PHE A 323 4.22 -5.69 -8.40
C PHE A 323 4.10 -7.09 -9.00
N ALA A 324 5.10 -7.50 -9.78
CA ALA A 324 5.16 -8.82 -10.38
C ALA A 324 6.55 -9.43 -10.21
N THR A 325 6.61 -10.69 -9.80
CA THR A 325 7.88 -11.38 -9.54
C THR A 325 7.77 -12.90 -9.73
N THR A 326 8.93 -13.54 -9.92
CA THR A 326 9.13 -15.00 -9.73
C THR A 326 10.35 -15.29 -8.85
N GLY A 327 10.83 -14.30 -8.08
CA GLY A 327 12.13 -14.32 -7.40
C GLY A 327 13.07 -13.19 -7.86
N GLY A 328 12.56 -12.23 -8.62
CA GLY A 328 13.26 -11.06 -9.14
C GLY A 328 12.29 -10.17 -9.94
N PRO A 329 12.64 -8.91 -10.26
CA PRO A 329 11.74 -7.98 -10.92
C PRO A 329 11.32 -8.50 -12.29
N LEU A 330 10.01 -8.60 -12.52
CA LEU A 330 9.43 -8.95 -13.82
C LEU A 330 8.33 -7.97 -14.20
N PRO A 331 8.10 -7.72 -15.50
CA PRO A 331 6.95 -6.95 -15.92
C PRO A 331 5.65 -7.70 -15.61
N SER A 332 4.61 -6.96 -15.23
CA SER A 332 3.27 -7.52 -14.98
C SER A 332 2.63 -8.17 -16.21
N SER A 333 3.10 -7.86 -17.41
CA SER A 333 2.66 -8.46 -18.67
C SER A 333 3.23 -9.87 -18.92
N ASP A 334 4.24 -10.30 -18.16
CA ASP A 334 4.78 -11.66 -18.29
C ASP A 334 3.73 -12.69 -17.85
N VAL A 335 3.40 -13.60 -18.75
CA VAL A 335 2.41 -14.67 -18.52
C VAL A 335 2.81 -15.61 -17.39
N ASN A 336 4.10 -15.73 -17.08
CA ASN A 336 4.64 -16.55 -16.02
C ASN A 336 4.84 -15.80 -14.70
N ALA A 337 4.71 -14.47 -14.69
CA ALA A 337 4.87 -13.70 -13.46
C ALA A 337 3.75 -14.02 -12.46
N LYS A 338 4.12 -14.06 -11.18
CA LYS A 338 3.15 -13.95 -10.09
C LYS A 338 2.87 -12.47 -9.92
N VAL A 339 1.64 -12.07 -10.20
CA VAL A 339 1.20 -10.68 -10.15
C VAL A 339 0.50 -10.37 -8.85
N GLY A 340 0.87 -9.22 -8.30
CA GLY A 340 0.34 -8.60 -7.10
C GLY A 340 -1.16 -8.40 -7.19
N ALA A 341 -1.87 -8.80 -6.15
CA ALA A 341 -3.32 -8.70 -6.05
C ALA A 341 -3.78 -8.89 -4.61
N ALA A 342 -5.00 -8.43 -4.31
CA ALA A 342 -5.57 -8.55 -2.99
C ALA A 342 -6.17 -9.94 -2.71
N ARG A 343 -6.42 -10.24 -1.44
CA ARG A 343 -7.06 -11.48 -0.94
C ARG A 343 -7.61 -11.31 0.46
N ILE A 344 -8.47 -12.24 0.86
CA ILE A 344 -8.97 -12.34 2.22
C ILE A 344 -8.45 -13.63 2.86
N ILE A 345 -7.91 -13.50 4.06
CA ILE A 345 -7.32 -14.58 4.86
C ILE A 345 -8.14 -14.74 6.12
N ASP A 346 -8.66 -15.94 6.36
CA ASP A 346 -9.30 -16.31 7.62
C ASP A 346 -8.24 -16.44 8.71
N ILE A 347 -8.47 -15.74 9.84
CA ILE A 347 -7.61 -15.77 11.03
C ILE A 347 -8.42 -16.00 12.30
N ALA A 348 -9.56 -16.70 12.22
CA ALA A 348 -10.29 -17.12 13.41
C ALA A 348 -9.41 -17.94 14.35
N ASP A 349 -8.57 -18.80 13.79
CA ASP A 349 -7.42 -19.41 14.46
C ASP A 349 -6.12 -18.86 13.85
N GLU A 350 -5.39 -18.05 14.62
CA GLU A 350 -4.13 -17.46 14.18
C GLU A 350 -3.01 -18.49 14.02
N SER A 351 -3.14 -19.68 14.60
CA SER A 351 -2.19 -20.78 14.40
C SER A 351 -2.39 -21.53 13.07
N HIS A 352 -3.57 -21.39 12.45
CA HIS A 352 -3.92 -22.03 11.18
C HIS A 352 -4.64 -21.08 10.21
N PRO A 353 -4.02 -19.95 9.82
CA PRO A 353 -4.63 -19.01 8.89
C PRO A 353 -4.79 -19.63 7.50
N ARG A 354 -5.80 -19.18 6.74
CA ARG A 354 -6.09 -19.72 5.40
C ARG A 354 -6.59 -18.64 4.44
N VAL A 355 -6.04 -18.60 3.23
CA VAL A 355 -6.60 -17.79 2.14
C VAL A 355 -7.98 -18.34 1.75
N ILE A 356 -9.02 -17.51 1.81
CA ILE A 356 -10.40 -17.92 1.51
C ILE A 356 -10.94 -17.33 0.21
N SER A 357 -10.39 -16.22 -0.25
CA SER A 357 -10.75 -15.62 -1.53
C SER A 357 -9.59 -14.78 -2.09
N ASN A 358 -9.57 -14.60 -3.40
CA ASN A 358 -8.64 -13.72 -4.10
C ASN A 358 -9.42 -12.57 -4.75
N ILE A 359 -8.82 -11.39 -4.78
CA ILE A 359 -9.38 -10.17 -5.36
C ILE A 359 -8.44 -9.76 -6.50
N ARG A 360 -8.78 -10.20 -7.70
CA ARG A 360 -8.02 -9.99 -8.95
C ARG A 360 -8.92 -9.38 -10.01
N LEU A 361 -8.33 -8.55 -10.86
CA LEU A 361 -8.96 -8.06 -12.09
C LEU A 361 -8.66 -9.02 -13.24
N GLU A 362 -9.44 -8.95 -14.32
CA GLU A 362 -9.20 -9.74 -15.54
C GLU A 362 -7.78 -9.54 -16.09
N VAL A 363 -7.24 -8.31 -16.05
CA VAL A 363 -5.85 -8.03 -16.45
C VAL A 363 -4.80 -8.80 -15.64
N ASN A 364 -5.11 -9.21 -14.41
CA ASN A 364 -4.16 -9.96 -13.57
C ASN A 364 -4.18 -11.47 -13.87
N THR A 365 -5.12 -11.96 -14.69
CA THR A 365 -5.17 -13.37 -15.10
C THR A 365 -4.07 -13.68 -16.12
N PRO A 366 -3.62 -14.94 -16.27
CA PRO A 366 -2.61 -15.28 -17.28
C PRO A 366 -2.99 -14.84 -18.71
N SER A 367 -4.26 -15.01 -19.10
CA SER A 367 -4.76 -14.54 -20.40
C SER A 367 -4.82 -13.01 -20.49
N GLY A 368 -5.15 -12.34 -19.38
CA GLY A 368 -5.11 -10.88 -19.27
C GLY A 368 -3.72 -10.33 -19.51
N ARG A 369 -2.71 -10.86 -18.82
CA ARG A 369 -1.30 -10.46 -18.96
C ARG A 369 -0.78 -10.60 -20.38
N ALA A 370 -1.09 -11.73 -21.03
CA ALA A 370 -0.72 -11.95 -22.43
C ALA A 370 -1.29 -10.87 -23.37
N ALA A 371 -2.48 -10.34 -23.06
CA ALA A 371 -3.15 -9.35 -23.89
C ALA A 371 -2.67 -7.91 -23.67
N THR A 372 -1.93 -7.63 -22.59
CA THR A 372 -1.53 -6.26 -22.18
C THR A 372 -0.08 -5.92 -22.49
N ILE A 373 0.68 -6.81 -23.13
CA ILE A 373 2.12 -6.61 -23.41
C ILE A 373 2.44 -5.33 -24.19
N ASN A 374 1.52 -4.82 -25.01
CA ASN A 374 1.72 -3.60 -25.80
C ASN A 374 1.15 -2.34 -25.12
N ASP A 375 0.53 -2.47 -23.95
CA ASP A 375 -0.07 -1.34 -23.26
C ASP A 375 1.00 -0.45 -22.60
N PRO A 376 0.85 0.88 -22.63
CA PRO A 376 1.69 1.82 -21.89
C PRO A 376 1.88 1.44 -20.42
N GLY A 377 3.15 1.39 -19.98
CA GLY A 377 3.51 1.09 -18.58
C GLY A 377 3.46 -0.40 -18.19
N ALA A 378 2.87 -1.29 -19.01
CA ALA A 378 2.67 -2.70 -18.64
C ALA A 378 3.97 -3.51 -18.47
N ASN A 379 5.03 -3.11 -19.18
CA ASN A 379 6.34 -3.76 -19.19
C ASN A 379 7.33 -3.20 -18.15
N ASN A 380 6.90 -2.32 -17.26
CA ASN A 380 7.72 -1.84 -16.15
C ASN A 380 7.48 -2.72 -14.91
N SER A 381 8.55 -3.27 -14.33
CA SER A 381 8.49 -4.17 -13.18
C SER A 381 8.09 -3.50 -11.87
N LEU A 382 8.27 -2.17 -11.77
CA LEU A 382 7.82 -1.36 -10.63
C LEU A 382 6.50 -0.63 -10.95
N GLN A 383 5.80 -1.03 -12.02
CA GLN A 383 4.50 -0.49 -12.39
C GLN A 383 3.64 -1.65 -12.90
N GLY A 384 2.86 -1.43 -13.97
CA GLY A 384 2.09 -2.47 -14.62
C GLY A 384 0.70 -2.71 -14.03
N TYR A 385 0.03 -3.73 -14.54
CA TYR A 385 -1.28 -4.17 -14.05
C TYR A 385 -1.10 -5.09 -12.85
N ALA A 386 -0.70 -4.52 -11.71
CA ALA A 386 -0.52 -5.20 -10.44
C ALA A 386 -1.17 -4.42 -9.29
N GLY A 387 -1.32 -5.07 -8.14
CA GLY A 387 -1.68 -4.42 -6.89
C GLY A 387 -0.53 -3.61 -6.29
N HIS A 388 -0.84 -2.78 -5.30
CA HIS A 388 0.16 -2.18 -4.42
C HIS A 388 -0.37 -2.07 -2.99
N TYR A 389 -1.28 -1.11 -2.72
CA TYR A 389 -1.90 -0.96 -1.40
C TYR A 389 -3.40 -1.19 -1.41
N CYS A 390 -3.92 -1.56 -0.24
CA CYS A 390 -5.33 -1.51 0.09
C CYS A 390 -5.55 -0.75 1.38
N ALA A 391 -6.79 -0.31 1.61
CA ALA A 391 -7.27 0.15 2.89
C ALA A 391 -8.77 -0.14 3.03
N VAL A 392 -9.24 -0.11 4.27
CA VAL A 392 -10.67 -0.27 4.60
C VAL A 392 -11.17 0.95 5.38
N PRO A 393 -12.44 1.34 5.24
CA PRO A 393 -12.99 2.52 5.93
C PRO A 393 -12.99 2.37 7.45
N ARG A 394 -13.02 1.14 7.95
CA ARG A 394 -12.95 0.77 9.37
C ARG A 394 -12.65 -0.71 9.52
N ARG A 395 -12.04 -1.10 10.64
CA ARG A 395 -11.69 -2.51 10.89
C ARG A 395 -12.90 -3.40 11.22
N ALA A 396 -13.98 -2.86 11.78
CA ALA A 396 -15.20 -3.62 12.09
C ALA A 396 -16.27 -3.38 11.03
N ASP A 397 -16.71 -4.46 10.40
CA ASP A 397 -17.67 -4.51 9.30
C ASP A 397 -17.37 -3.46 8.22
N PRO A 398 -16.17 -3.53 7.61
CA PRO A 398 -15.70 -2.53 6.64
C PRO A 398 -16.68 -2.33 5.47
N GLY A 399 -17.37 -3.40 5.07
CA GLY A 399 -18.29 -3.43 3.93
C GLY A 399 -17.57 -3.42 2.58
N ILE A 400 -16.57 -2.55 2.42
CA ILE A 400 -15.72 -2.47 1.24
C ILE A 400 -14.23 -2.54 1.60
N VAL A 401 -13.40 -2.91 0.63
CA VAL A 401 -11.98 -2.58 0.58
C VAL A 401 -11.71 -1.75 -0.66
N ALA A 402 -10.90 -0.70 -0.55
CA ALA A 402 -10.41 0.04 -1.70
C ALA A 402 -8.90 -0.22 -1.86
N CYS A 403 -8.49 -0.52 -3.08
CA CYS A 403 -7.13 -0.90 -3.41
C CYS A 403 -6.62 -0.13 -4.62
N SER A 404 -5.37 0.26 -4.56
CA SER A 404 -4.61 0.84 -5.66
C SER A 404 -4.01 -0.29 -6.50
N PHE A 405 -4.44 -0.38 -7.75
CA PHE A 405 -4.01 -1.38 -8.74
C PHE A 405 -3.15 -0.73 -9.84
N ILE A 406 -2.26 0.19 -9.45
CA ILE A 406 -1.25 0.84 -10.30
C ILE A 406 -1.87 1.39 -11.60
N LEU A 407 -1.66 0.73 -12.74
CA LEU A 407 -2.22 1.14 -14.05
C LEU A 407 -3.75 1.09 -14.09
N SER A 408 -4.34 0.24 -13.25
CA SER A 408 -5.78 0.09 -13.13
C SER A 408 -6.40 1.14 -12.21
N GLY A 409 -5.62 2.03 -11.60
CA GLY A 409 -6.15 3.07 -10.71
C GLY A 409 -6.72 2.53 -9.39
N LEU A 410 -7.63 3.31 -8.79
CA LEU A 410 -8.33 2.97 -7.55
C LEU A 410 -9.50 2.02 -7.82
N ARG A 411 -9.52 0.87 -7.13
CA ARG A 411 -10.53 -0.20 -7.26
C ARG A 411 -11.24 -0.43 -5.95
N VAL A 412 -12.58 -0.54 -5.97
CA VAL A 412 -13.40 -0.69 -4.76
C VAL A 412 -14.17 -2.01 -4.84
N PHE A 413 -14.00 -2.86 -3.84
CA PHE A 413 -14.58 -4.19 -3.79
C PHE A 413 -15.52 -4.36 -2.60
N ASP A 414 -16.67 -4.99 -2.82
CA ASP A 414 -17.57 -5.48 -1.78
C ASP A 414 -16.90 -6.68 -1.08
N ILE A 415 -16.80 -6.62 0.24
CA ILE A 415 -16.24 -7.70 1.06
C ILE A 415 -17.20 -8.10 2.19
N ARG A 416 -18.49 -7.75 2.09
CA ARG A 416 -19.51 -8.19 3.07
C ARG A 416 -19.66 -9.70 3.10
N ASP A 417 -19.49 -10.35 1.93
CA ASP A 417 -19.22 -11.78 1.83
C ASP A 417 -17.73 -11.98 1.53
N PRO A 418 -16.91 -12.35 2.54
CA PRO A 418 -15.47 -12.50 2.37
C PRO A 418 -15.07 -13.70 1.49
N TYR A 419 -15.99 -14.62 1.18
CA TYR A 419 -15.73 -15.74 0.27
C TYR A 419 -15.97 -15.39 -1.20
N HIS A 420 -16.81 -14.37 -1.46
CA HIS A 420 -17.16 -13.96 -2.82
C HIS A 420 -17.04 -12.42 -3.03
N PRO A 421 -15.81 -11.85 -2.94
CA PRO A 421 -15.62 -10.45 -3.26
C PRO A 421 -16.02 -10.11 -4.70
N ARG A 422 -16.49 -8.88 -4.91
CA ARG A 422 -16.84 -8.35 -6.24
C ARG A 422 -16.49 -6.88 -6.36
N GLU A 423 -16.17 -6.41 -7.56
CA GLU A 423 -15.93 -4.99 -7.78
C GLU A 423 -17.27 -4.23 -7.75
N LEU A 424 -17.30 -3.07 -7.09
CA LEU A 424 -18.47 -2.19 -6.99
C LEU A 424 -18.27 -0.87 -7.74
N ALA A 425 -17.04 -0.37 -7.71
CA ALA A 425 -16.70 0.94 -8.23
C ALA A 425 -15.21 1.01 -8.55
N TYR A 426 -14.83 1.93 -9.42
CA TYR A 426 -13.43 2.26 -9.67
C TYR A 426 -13.29 3.70 -10.15
N PHE A 427 -12.10 4.25 -9.95
CA PHE A 427 -11.66 5.50 -10.54
C PHE A 427 -10.25 5.28 -11.08
N ASN A 428 -10.10 5.46 -12.38
CA ASN A 428 -8.80 5.48 -13.03
C ASN A 428 -8.58 6.89 -13.57
N ALA A 429 -7.56 7.58 -13.06
CA ALA A 429 -7.33 9.00 -13.35
C ALA A 429 -7.17 9.28 -14.86
N PRO A 430 -7.43 10.51 -15.31
CA PRO A 430 -7.03 10.96 -16.64
C PRO A 430 -5.56 10.66 -16.91
N VAL A 431 -5.28 9.94 -18.00
CA VAL A 431 -3.90 9.57 -18.34
C VAL A 431 -3.20 10.73 -19.03
N HIS A 432 -2.12 11.21 -18.42
CA HIS A 432 -1.23 12.22 -18.97
C HIS A 432 0.19 11.67 -19.17
N PRO A 433 1.02 12.29 -20.03
CA PRO A 433 2.44 11.96 -20.09
C PRO A 433 3.08 12.10 -18.71
N ALA A 434 3.86 11.10 -18.29
CA ALA A 434 4.47 11.12 -16.96
C ALA A 434 5.39 12.34 -16.79
N PRO A 435 5.37 13.05 -15.64
CA PRO A 435 6.21 14.23 -15.40
C PRO A 435 7.72 13.97 -15.58
N GLN A 436 8.13 12.72 -15.35
CA GLN A 436 9.53 12.25 -15.44
C GLN A 436 9.94 11.84 -16.86
N GLY A 437 9.04 11.93 -17.84
CA GLY A 437 9.19 11.40 -19.18
C GLY A 437 8.85 9.91 -19.25
N GLY A 438 8.13 9.50 -20.31
CA GLY A 438 7.67 8.12 -20.50
C GLY A 438 6.28 8.07 -21.14
N PRO A 439 5.80 6.87 -21.49
CA PRO A 439 4.46 6.70 -22.02
C PRO A 439 3.42 7.06 -20.94
N GLY A 440 2.39 7.82 -21.32
CA GLY A 440 1.34 8.24 -20.39
C GLY A 440 0.66 7.04 -19.76
N SER A 441 0.69 6.97 -18.44
CA SER A 441 0.09 5.90 -17.64
C SER A 441 -0.08 6.36 -16.20
N ASN A 442 -1.08 5.81 -15.52
CA ASN A 442 -1.34 6.14 -14.12
C ASN A 442 -0.38 5.39 -13.20
N TYR A 443 -0.23 5.90 -11.99
CA TYR A 443 0.65 5.32 -10.98
C TYR A 443 -0.04 5.33 -9.62
N ALA A 444 -1.23 4.73 -9.55
CA ALA A 444 -1.99 4.63 -8.32
C ALA A 444 -1.32 3.62 -7.38
N MET A 445 -0.54 4.12 -6.43
CA MET A 445 0.22 3.29 -5.48
C MET A 445 -0.31 3.37 -4.07
N SER A 446 -1.03 4.44 -3.71
CA SER A 446 -1.27 4.76 -2.31
C SER A 446 -2.27 3.83 -1.60
N ALA A 447 -2.08 3.65 -0.30
CA ALA A 447 -3.16 3.24 0.60
C ALA A 447 -4.16 4.40 0.72
N PRO A 448 -5.45 4.19 0.35
CA PRO A 448 -6.43 5.26 0.39
C PRO A 448 -6.96 5.54 1.81
N ALA A 449 -7.45 6.75 2.04
CA ALA A 449 -8.23 7.13 3.21
C ALA A 449 -9.73 7.25 2.88
N PHE A 450 -10.57 7.31 3.90
CA PHE A 450 -12.03 7.31 3.73
C PHE A 450 -12.70 8.42 4.53
N ASP A 451 -13.48 9.26 3.86
CA ASP A 451 -14.54 10.05 4.50
C ASP A 451 -15.87 9.32 4.32
N SER A 452 -16.14 8.37 5.22
CA SER A 452 -17.34 7.52 5.14
C SER A 452 -18.63 8.31 5.26
N GLN A 453 -18.63 9.43 6.00
CA GLN A 453 -19.82 10.28 6.16
C GLN A 453 -20.19 10.94 4.83
N ARG A 454 -19.19 11.41 4.08
CA ARG A 454 -19.38 12.00 2.76
C ARG A 454 -19.33 10.97 1.64
N GLY A 455 -19.11 9.69 1.94
CA GLY A 455 -18.94 8.62 0.97
C GLY A 455 -17.81 8.87 -0.02
N GLN A 456 -16.69 9.41 0.46
CA GLN A 456 -15.52 9.69 -0.35
C GLN A 456 -14.35 8.78 0.00
N ILE A 457 -13.54 8.50 -1.00
CA ILE A 457 -12.26 7.80 -0.91
C ILE A 457 -11.20 8.79 -1.38
N TRP A 458 -10.16 8.99 -0.58
CA TRP A 458 -9.06 9.89 -0.88
C TRP A 458 -7.81 9.07 -1.14
N TYR A 459 -7.14 9.29 -2.27
CA TYR A 459 -5.94 8.55 -2.63
C TYR A 459 -4.99 9.46 -3.40
N SER A 460 -3.72 9.08 -3.48
CA SER A 460 -2.72 9.74 -4.29
C SER A 460 -2.20 8.83 -5.40
N ASP A 461 -1.99 9.43 -6.57
CA ASP A 461 -1.32 8.87 -7.74
C ASP A 461 0.10 9.44 -7.83
N GLY A 462 1.07 8.60 -8.19
CA GLY A 462 2.48 9.00 -8.29
C GLY A 462 2.74 10.08 -9.35
N ASN A 463 1.97 10.08 -10.43
CA ASN A 463 2.11 11.02 -11.54
C ASN A 463 1.18 12.23 -11.42
N ASP A 464 0.02 12.04 -10.79
CA ASP A 464 -1.02 13.06 -10.76
C ASP A 464 -1.37 13.56 -9.36
N GLY A 465 -0.76 13.09 -8.28
CA GLY A 465 -1.03 13.64 -6.95
C GLY A 465 -2.38 13.21 -6.35
N PHE A 466 -2.97 14.06 -5.52
CA PHE A 466 -4.08 13.71 -4.63
C PHE A 466 -5.43 13.86 -5.32
N TYR A 467 -6.33 12.90 -5.08
CA TYR A 467 -7.72 12.94 -5.52
C TYR A 467 -8.66 12.66 -4.36
N ALA A 468 -9.71 13.48 -4.24
CA ALA A 468 -10.91 13.11 -3.49
C ALA A 468 -11.98 12.58 -4.45
N VAL A 469 -12.36 11.32 -4.28
CA VAL A 469 -13.31 10.63 -5.16
C VAL A 469 -14.57 10.28 -4.39
N LYS A 470 -15.73 10.76 -4.85
CA LYS A 470 -17.05 10.41 -4.33
C LYS A 470 -17.50 9.09 -4.94
N VAL A 471 -17.93 8.14 -4.10
CA VAL A 471 -18.64 6.96 -4.57
C VAL A 471 -20.13 7.31 -4.78
N THR A 472 -20.68 6.94 -5.92
CA THR A 472 -22.01 7.31 -6.40
C THR A 472 -22.94 6.10 -6.51
N ASN A 473 -24.18 6.31 -6.99
CA ASN A 473 -25.14 5.24 -7.31
C ASN A 473 -25.49 4.31 -6.14
N GLY A 474 -25.30 4.75 -4.89
CA GLY A 474 -25.67 4.02 -3.68
C GLY A 474 -24.86 2.74 -3.43
N VAL A 475 -23.73 2.54 -4.13
CA VAL A 475 -22.92 1.34 -3.96
C VAL A 475 -22.02 1.40 -2.73
N TRP A 476 -21.69 2.61 -2.24
CA TRP A 476 -21.11 2.86 -0.92
C TRP A 476 -21.20 4.37 -0.57
N PRO A 477 -21.38 4.77 0.71
CA PRO A 477 -21.72 3.93 1.86
C PRO A 477 -23.07 3.24 1.64
N PHE A 478 -23.17 1.98 2.08
CA PHE A 478 -24.38 1.21 1.87
C PHE A 478 -25.55 1.87 2.60
N PRO A 479 -26.74 1.95 1.97
CA PRO A 479 -27.94 2.41 2.66
C PRO A 479 -28.14 1.58 3.93
N THR A 480 -28.31 2.26 5.07
CA THR A 480 -28.78 1.59 6.29
C THR A 480 -30.21 1.14 6.04
N PHE A 481 -30.45 -0.17 5.96
CA PHE A 481 -31.81 -0.68 5.93
C PHE A 481 -32.45 -0.48 7.31
N GLY A 482 -33.25 0.58 7.44
CA GLY A 482 -34.08 0.92 8.61
C GLY A 482 -33.99 2.40 8.97
N GLY A 483 -35.01 3.23 8.80
CA GLY A 483 -36.37 3.07 8.26
C GLY A 483 -36.88 4.46 7.82
N PRO A 484 -38.19 4.65 7.54
CA PRO A 484 -38.77 5.99 7.42
C PRO A 484 -38.55 6.85 8.67
#